data_AF-G5K2L3-F1
#
_entry.id   AF-G5K2L3-F1
#
_cell.length_a   1.000
_cell.length_b   1.000
_cell.length_c   1.000
_cell.angle_alpha   90.00
_cell.angle_beta   90.00
_cell.angle_gamma   90.00
#
_symmetry.space_group_name_H-M   'P 1'
#
loop_
_entity.id
_entity.type
_entity.pdbx_description
1 polymer ?
#
loop_
_entity_poly.entity_id
_entity_poly.type
_entity_poly.pdbx_seq_one_letter_code
_entity_poly.pdbx_strand_id
1 'polypeptide(L)'
;MIGQLAHELGYSESYLYTLTKKHLNMTLSDYINQYRINQAIQLMIKEPDMLVYQIAEAVGIYDYRYFDRVFKKYMGQTVKSFKEEVLNEEILEK
;
A
#
# COMPACT_ATOMS: atom_id res chain seq x y z
N MET A 1 -7.88 11.31 -6.07
CA MET A 1 -6.47 11.16 -5.68
C MET A 1 -5.51 11.76 -6.71
N ILE A 2 -5.25 11.17 -7.89
CA ILE A 2 -4.24 11.72 -8.84
C ILE A 2 -4.65 13.08 -9.41
N GLY A 3 -5.89 13.26 -9.84
CA GLY A 3 -6.37 14.56 -10.32
C GLY A 3 -6.33 15.67 -9.25
N GLN A 4 -6.59 15.33 -7.99
CA GLN A 4 -6.46 16.25 -6.86
C GLN A 4 -5.00 16.64 -6.63
N LEU A 5 -4.09 15.66 -6.62
CA LEU A 5 -2.65 15.91 -6.46
C LEU A 5 -2.09 16.74 -7.63
N ALA A 6 -2.53 16.45 -8.86
CA ALA A 6 -2.17 17.24 -10.04
C ALA A 6 -2.62 18.69 -9.89
N HIS A 7 -3.87 18.92 -9.48
CA HIS A 7 -4.41 20.24 -9.20
C HIS A 7 -3.65 20.97 -8.09
N GLU A 8 -3.38 20.32 -6.95
CA GLU A 8 -2.62 20.91 -5.84
C GLU A 8 -1.19 21.30 -6.21
N LEU A 9 -0.54 20.53 -7.08
CA LEU A 9 0.81 20.79 -7.56
C LEU A 9 0.85 21.73 -8.78
N GLY A 10 -0.29 22.17 -9.30
CA GLY A 10 -0.38 23.01 -10.49
C GLY A 10 0.04 22.29 -11.80
N TYR A 11 -0.04 20.96 -11.82
CA TYR A 11 0.30 20.14 -12.98
C TYR A 11 -0.94 19.50 -13.62
N SER A 12 -0.82 19.11 -14.89
CA SER A 12 -1.80 18.23 -15.51
C SER A 12 -1.54 16.76 -15.12
N GLU A 13 -2.59 15.94 -15.10
CA GLU A 13 -2.45 14.49 -14.86
C GLU A 13 -1.53 13.84 -15.90
N SER A 14 -1.61 14.27 -17.17
CA SER A 14 -0.74 13.80 -18.26
C SER A 14 0.73 14.14 -18.03
N TYR A 15 1.02 15.27 -17.40
CA TYR A 15 2.39 15.63 -17.03
C TYR A 15 2.92 14.71 -15.94
N LEU A 16 2.14 14.46 -14.89
CA LEU A 16 2.51 13.51 -13.83
C LEU A 16 2.75 12.10 -14.38
N TYR A 17 1.89 11.63 -15.28
CA TYR A 17 2.08 10.34 -15.95
C TYR A 17 3.40 10.27 -16.73
N THR A 18 3.68 11.30 -17.53
CA THR A 18 4.94 11.40 -18.30
C THR A 18 6.15 11.39 -17.37
N LEU A 19 6.08 12.15 -16.26
CA LEU A 19 7.17 12.27 -15.30
C LEU A 19 7.45 10.93 -14.61
N THR A 20 6.42 10.24 -14.10
CA THR A 20 6.63 8.96 -13.41
C THR A 20 7.12 7.88 -14.36
N LYS A 21 6.61 7.85 -15.61
CA LYS A 21 7.10 6.91 -16.61
C LYS A 21 8.56 7.17 -16.98
N LYS A 22 8.96 8.45 -17.10
CA LYS A 22 10.33 8.85 -17.45
C LYS A 22 11.34 8.57 -16.33
N HIS A 23 10.97 8.81 -15.07
CA HIS A 23 11.91 8.75 -13.95
C HIS A 23 11.82 7.48 -13.10
N LEU A 24 10.65 6.85 -13.03
CA LEU A 24 10.39 5.70 -12.14
C LEU A 24 10.06 4.42 -12.91
N ASN A 25 9.91 4.50 -14.24
CA ASN A 25 9.48 3.38 -15.09
C ASN A 25 8.19 2.70 -14.61
N MET A 26 7.32 3.45 -13.91
CA MET A 26 6.06 2.98 -13.36
C MET A 26 5.02 4.11 -13.35
N THR A 27 3.75 3.76 -13.14
CA THR A 27 2.70 4.77 -12.97
C THR A 27 2.76 5.39 -11.58
N LEU A 28 2.26 6.62 -11.43
CA LEU A 28 2.12 7.25 -10.11
C LEU A 28 1.24 6.42 -9.17
N SER A 29 0.18 5.80 -9.70
CA SER A 29 -0.68 4.88 -8.93
C SER A 29 0.10 3.69 -8.39
N ASP A 30 0.98 3.09 -9.20
CA ASP A 30 1.78 1.95 -8.76
C ASP A 30 2.76 2.35 -7.66
N TYR A 31 3.39 3.53 -7.79
CA TYR A 31 4.29 4.05 -6.78
C TYR A 31 3.56 4.30 -5.45
N ILE A 32 2.40 4.97 -5.48
CA ILE A 32 1.61 5.24 -4.28
C ILE A 32 1.14 3.93 -3.64
N ASN A 33 0.69 2.98 -4.44
CA ASN A 33 0.26 1.68 -3.91
C ASN A 33 1.43 0.93 -3.27
N GLN A 34 2.60 0.90 -3.90
CA GLN A 34 3.78 0.28 -3.30
C GLN A 34 4.16 0.93 -1.96
N TYR A 35 4.14 2.27 -1.89
CA TYR A 35 4.36 2.99 -0.65
C TYR A 35 3.34 2.60 0.43
N ARG A 36 2.04 2.56 0.09
CA ARG A 36 0.97 2.16 1.02
C ARG A 36 1.12 0.73 1.52
N ILE A 37 1.51 -0.21 0.66
CA ILE A 37 1.76 -1.60 1.07
C ILE A 37 2.93 -1.68 2.05
N ASN A 38 4.02 -0.95 1.80
CA ASN A 38 5.13 -0.88 2.75
C ASN A 38 4.70 -0.34 4.10
N GLN A 39 3.89 0.72 4.13
CA GLN A 39 3.35 1.27 5.38
C GLN A 39 2.42 0.26 6.09
N ALA A 40 1.61 -0.50 5.34
CA ALA A 40 0.74 -1.52 5.90
C ALA A 40 1.54 -2.62 6.61
N ILE A 41 2.64 -3.07 6.00
CA ILE A 41 3.55 -4.05 6.61
C ILE A 41 4.16 -3.51 7.91
N GLN A 42 4.61 -2.24 7.90
CA GLN A 42 5.14 -1.61 9.11
C GLN A 42 4.10 -1.52 10.23
N LEU A 43 2.83 -1.26 9.90
CA LEU A 43 1.73 -1.28 10.86
C LEU A 43 1.46 -2.69 11.40
N MET A 44 1.49 -3.72 10.54
CA MET A 44 1.31 -5.12 10.99
C MET A 44 2.37 -5.54 12.01
N ILE A 45 3.62 -5.11 11.82
CA ILE A 45 4.73 -5.43 12.73
C ILE A 45 4.64 -4.63 14.03
N LYS A 46 4.26 -3.34 13.96
CA LYS A 46 4.21 -2.46 15.14
C LYS A 46 2.95 -2.66 15.98
N GLU A 47 1.85 -3.03 15.34
CA GLU A 47 0.53 -3.19 15.96
C GLU A 47 -0.08 -4.54 15.54
N PRO A 48 0.42 -5.67 16.07
CA PRO A 48 0.04 -7.01 15.63
C PRO A 48 -1.46 -7.30 15.85
N ASP A 49 -2.09 -6.67 16.84
CA ASP A 49 -3.52 -6.80 17.13
C ASP A 49 -4.43 -6.02 16.16
N MET A 50 -3.87 -5.08 15.38
CA MET A 50 -4.67 -4.21 14.51
C MET A 50 -5.37 -5.02 13.42
N LEU A 51 -6.69 -4.92 13.31
CA LEU A 51 -7.46 -5.71 12.35
C LEU A 51 -7.12 -5.28 10.92
N VAL A 52 -7.11 -6.23 9.98
CA VAL A 52 -6.68 -5.98 8.60
C VAL A 52 -7.45 -4.83 7.93
N TYR A 53 -8.74 -4.68 8.20
CA TYR A 53 -9.52 -3.56 7.66
C TYR A 53 -9.07 -2.21 8.22
N GLN A 54 -8.67 -2.14 9.49
CA GLN A 54 -8.15 -0.93 10.12
C GLN A 54 -6.81 -0.54 9.49
N ILE A 55 -5.96 -1.54 9.20
CA ILE A 55 -4.68 -1.32 8.49
C ILE A 55 -4.95 -0.76 7.09
N ALA A 56 -5.90 -1.33 6.37
CA ALA A 56 -6.30 -0.87 5.03
C ALA A 56 -6.76 0.60 5.06
N GLU A 57 -7.61 0.96 6.02
CA GLU A 57 -8.06 2.34 6.24
C GLU A 57 -6.91 3.29 6.59
N ALA A 58 -6.01 2.86 7.50
CA ALA A 58 -4.86 3.65 7.94
C ALA A 58 -3.90 3.99 6.79
N VAL A 59 -3.76 3.12 5.79
CA VAL A 59 -2.95 3.39 4.59
C VAL A 59 -3.74 4.03 3.45
N GLY A 60 -4.99 4.44 3.70
CA GLY A 60 -5.84 5.16 2.74
C GLY A 60 -6.44 4.28 1.65
N ILE A 61 -6.69 3.01 1.93
CA ILE A 61 -7.38 2.06 1.06
C ILE A 61 -8.63 1.49 1.77
N TYR A 62 -9.75 2.19 1.63
CA TYR A 62 -11.01 1.85 2.30
C TYR A 62 -11.72 0.60 1.73
N ASP A 63 -11.48 0.26 0.46
CA ASP A 63 -12.01 -0.97 -0.12
C ASP A 63 -11.07 -2.14 0.21
N TYR A 64 -11.52 -3.02 1.11
CA TYR A 64 -10.77 -4.20 1.54
C TYR A 64 -10.40 -5.14 0.39
N ARG A 65 -11.29 -5.38 -0.58
CA ARG A 65 -11.02 -6.30 -1.70
C ARG A 65 -9.97 -5.72 -2.62
N TYR A 66 -10.02 -4.41 -2.82
CA TYR A 66 -8.98 -3.69 -3.55
C TYR A 66 -7.66 -3.75 -2.80
N PHE A 67 -7.66 -3.49 -1.50
CA PHE A 67 -6.46 -3.59 -0.66
C PHE A 67 -5.81 -4.96 -0.74
N ASP A 68 -6.56 -6.05 -0.53
CA ASP A 68 -6.01 -7.42 -0.60
C ASP A 68 -5.46 -7.74 -1.99
N ARG A 69 -6.14 -7.31 -3.06
CA ARG A 69 -5.64 -7.48 -4.44
C ARG A 69 -4.33 -6.73 -4.68
N VAL A 70 -4.25 -5.49 -4.21
CA VAL A 70 -3.04 -4.65 -4.33
C VAL A 70 -1.92 -5.26 -3.50
N PHE A 71 -2.18 -5.61 -2.25
CA PHE A 71 -1.22 -6.25 -1.37
C PHE A 71 -0.65 -7.52 -2.01
N LYS A 72 -1.51 -8.41 -2.50
CA LYS A 72 -1.11 -9.64 -3.19
C LYS A 72 -0.30 -9.39 -4.47
N LYS A 73 -0.62 -8.34 -5.23
CA LYS A 73 0.19 -7.94 -6.41
C LYS A 73 1.64 -7.64 -6.02
N TYR A 74 1.88 -6.99 -4.88
CA TYR A 74 3.23 -6.57 -4.47
C TYR A 74 3.95 -7.61 -3.62
N MET A 75 3.24 -8.33 -2.76
CA MET A 75 3.83 -9.27 -1.79
C MET A 75 3.75 -10.74 -2.21
N GLY A 76 3.00 -11.05 -3.28
CA GLY A 76 2.80 -12.43 -3.75
C GLY A 76 1.80 -13.26 -2.94
N GLN A 77 1.36 -12.77 -1.78
CA GLN A 77 0.41 -13.45 -0.89
C GLN A 77 -0.68 -12.51 -0.36
N THR A 78 -1.76 -13.08 0.19
CA THR A 78 -2.86 -12.28 0.76
C THR A 78 -2.42 -11.57 2.02
N VAL A 79 -3.09 -10.47 2.35
CA VAL A 79 -2.74 -9.72 3.56
C VAL A 79 -2.96 -10.54 4.84
N LYS A 80 -3.97 -11.40 4.85
CA LYS A 80 -4.27 -12.29 5.98
C LYS A 80 -3.14 -13.29 6.20
N SER A 81 -2.69 -13.97 5.14
CA SER A 81 -1.58 -14.94 5.20
C SER A 81 -0.31 -14.28 5.73
N PHE A 82 0.04 -13.12 5.15
CA PHE A 82 1.21 -12.36 5.59
C PHE A 82 1.13 -11.95 7.07
N LYS A 83 -0.03 -11.48 7.52
CA LYS A 83 -0.21 -11.08 8.92
C LYS A 83 -0.10 -12.27 9.89
N GLU A 84 -0.65 -13.43 9.52
CA GLU A 84 -0.51 -14.66 10.30
C GLU A 84 0.95 -15.11 10.39
N GLU A 85 1.72 -15.00 9.31
CA GLU A 85 3.17 -15.29 9.31
C GLU A 85 3.94 -14.35 10.26
N VAL A 86 3.71 -13.04 10.17
CA VAL A 86 4.35 -12.04 11.05
C VAL A 86 4.04 -12.31 12.52
N LEU A 87 2.77 -12.64 12.84
CA LEU A 87 2.36 -12.98 14.20
C LEU A 87 3.05 -14.24 14.71
N ASN A 88 3.22 -15.25 13.86
CA ASN A 88 3.87 -16.51 14.23
C ASN A 88 5.38 -16.32 14.47
N GLU A 89 6.06 -15.49 13.67
CA GLU A 89 7.47 -15.15 13.89
C GLU A 89 7.67 -14.39 15.20
N GLU A 90 6.80 -13.44 15.54
CA GLU A 90 6.88 -12.71 16.81
C GLU A 90 6.63 -13.61 18.04
N ILE A 91 5.83 -14.67 17.90
CA ILE A 91 5.62 -15.67 18.95
C ILE A 91 6.87 -16.56 19.13
N LEU A 92 7.63 -16.83 18.07
CA LEU A 92 8.84 -17.66 18.12
C LEU A 92 10.06 -16.93 18.70
N GLU A 93 10.08 -15.60 18.66
CA GLU A 93 11.14 -14.77 19.25
C GLU A 93 10.91 -14.43 20.75
N LYS A 94 9.76 -14.80 21.31
CA LYS A 94 9.40 -14.63 22.73
C LYS A 94 9.57 -15.91 23.53
#